data_AF-A0A0D2LT77-F1
#
_entry.id   AF-A0A0D2LT77-F1
#
_cell.length_a   1.000
_cell.length_b   1.000
_cell.length_c   1.000
_cell.angle_alpha   90.00
_cell.angle_beta   90.00
_cell.angle_gamma   90.00
#
_symmetry.space_group_name_H-M   'P 1'
#
loop_
_entity.id
_entity.type
_entity.pdbx_description
1 polymer ?
#
loop_
_entity_poly.entity_id
_entity_poly.type
_entity_poly.pdbx_seq_one_letter_code
_entity_poly.pdbx_strand_id
1 'polypeptide(L)'
;MQADAPAMDAPPAHIPPHGGRLSDLMVRSDARRRALVGACDHAQELSDRNACDVELLSVGGFSPLEGFMGRHAYEHVVQHMRLPGSGLLFGLPVVLDTDNEAIQEGQKVLLTYKGQELAVVEVESKWIPNRALEAKLCYGTSSLEHPGVQMISMERGKYYLGGRVWGLELPKRVFPCATPEEVRSALPAGGDVVAFQCRNPIHRAHYELFTRALHAHNVRPGAVVLVHPTCGPTQDDDIPGLVRYHTYEVLKREVQPKGSLRGDAAPGRP
;
A
#
# COMPACT_ATOMS: atom_id res chain seq x y z
N MET A 1 19.38 39.44 33.54
CA MET A 1 18.49 39.20 32.38
C MET A 1 19.30 38.46 31.33
N GLN A 2 19.23 37.13 31.36
CA GLN A 2 19.81 36.28 30.33
C GLN A 2 18.69 36.04 29.32
N ALA A 3 18.88 36.50 28.08
CA ALA A 3 17.93 36.28 27.00
C ALA A 3 18.03 34.82 26.57
N ASP A 4 16.94 34.07 26.72
CA ASP A 4 16.82 32.74 26.14
C ASP A 4 16.96 32.82 24.62
N ALA A 5 17.87 32.01 24.09
CA ALA A 5 18.00 31.80 22.66
C ALA A 5 16.72 31.16 22.12
N PRO A 6 16.24 31.55 20.92
CA PRO A 6 15.08 30.89 20.33
C PRO A 6 15.41 29.42 20.10
N ALA A 7 14.48 28.55 20.48
CA ALA A 7 14.55 27.12 20.20
C ALA A 7 14.85 26.92 18.71
N MET A 8 15.90 26.16 18.40
CA MET A 8 16.22 25.78 17.03
C MET A 8 15.01 25.06 16.44
N ASP A 9 14.45 25.60 15.36
CA ASP A 9 13.38 24.98 14.60
C ASP A 9 13.75 23.51 14.31
N ALA A 10 12.86 22.59 14.67
CA ALA A 10 13.01 21.19 14.33
C ALA A 10 13.17 21.05 12.80
N PRO A 11 14.02 20.13 12.32
CA PRO A 11 14.18 19.92 10.88
C PRO A 11 12.81 19.67 10.24
N PRO A 12 12.54 20.18 9.03
CA PRO A 12 11.21 20.10 8.46
C PRO A 12 10.81 18.64 8.25
N ALA A 13 9.80 18.19 8.98
CA ALA A 13 9.30 16.82 8.92
C ALA A 13 8.67 16.53 7.55
N HIS A 14 8.71 15.27 7.10
CA HIS A 14 7.96 14.84 5.93
C HIS A 14 6.46 15.13 6.10
N ILE A 15 5.73 15.24 4.99
CA ILE A 15 4.26 15.35 5.02
C ILE A 15 3.68 14.26 5.94
N PRO A 16 2.75 14.61 6.86
CA PRO A 16 2.14 13.63 7.74
C PRO A 16 1.50 12.48 6.94
N PRO A 17 1.54 11.24 7.46
CA PRO A 17 0.75 10.15 6.89
C PRO A 17 -0.73 10.51 6.79
N HIS A 18 -1.45 9.84 5.89
CA HIS A 18 -2.89 10.03 5.77
C HIS A 18 -3.60 9.65 7.08
N GLY A 19 -4.40 10.57 7.64
CA GLY A 19 -4.96 10.43 8.99
C GLY A 19 -4.00 10.77 10.14
N GLY A 20 -2.84 11.37 9.84
CA GLY A 20 -1.91 11.95 10.82
C GLY A 20 -0.90 10.97 11.42
N ARG A 21 -1.09 9.65 11.28
CA ARG A 21 -0.17 8.62 11.76
C ARG A 21 -0.03 7.48 10.77
N LEU A 22 1.13 6.82 10.76
CA LEU A 22 1.34 5.59 10.00
C LEU A 22 0.82 4.42 10.85
N SER A 23 -0.16 3.68 10.33
CA SER A 23 -0.75 2.52 11.00
C SER A 23 0.07 1.26 10.75
N ASP A 24 1.09 1.02 11.57
CA ASP A 24 1.86 -0.24 11.57
C ASP A 24 1.11 -1.32 12.38
N LEU A 25 0.61 -2.34 11.70
CA LEU A 25 -0.20 -3.42 12.30
C LEU A 25 0.62 -4.67 12.58
N MET A 26 1.93 -4.64 12.33
CA MET A 26 2.77 -5.81 12.50
C MET A 26 3.00 -6.14 13.97
N VAL A 27 2.81 -7.41 14.31
CA VAL A 27 3.07 -7.95 15.64
C VAL A 27 4.56 -8.25 15.79
N ARG A 28 5.23 -7.57 16.73
CA ARG A 28 6.67 -7.75 16.99
C ARG A 28 7.01 -8.87 17.96
N SER A 29 6.06 -9.29 18.80
CA SER A 29 6.27 -10.31 19.84
C SER A 29 5.93 -11.70 19.34
N ASP A 30 6.89 -12.62 19.35
CA ASP A 30 6.67 -14.03 18.98
C ASP A 30 5.64 -14.73 19.87
N ALA A 31 5.61 -14.41 21.16
CA ALA A 31 4.62 -14.94 22.07
C ALA A 31 3.20 -14.50 21.66
N ARG A 32 3.03 -13.22 21.30
CA ARG A 32 1.76 -12.70 20.80
C ARG A 32 1.38 -13.29 19.45
N ARG A 33 2.34 -13.49 18.53
CA ARG A 33 2.11 -14.17 17.25
C ARG A 33 1.54 -15.57 17.47
N ARG A 34 2.22 -16.41 18.28
CA ARG A 34 1.77 -17.77 18.60
C ARG A 34 0.39 -17.78 19.26
N ALA A 35 0.13 -16.84 20.17
CA ALA A 35 -1.18 -16.72 20.82
C ALA A 35 -2.29 -16.35 19.84
N LEU A 36 -2.05 -15.44 18.90
CA LEU A 36 -3.01 -15.08 17.86
C LEU A 36 -3.31 -16.26 16.93
N VAL A 37 -2.27 -16.92 16.43
CA VAL A 37 -2.40 -18.10 15.54
C VAL A 37 -3.13 -19.24 16.24
N GLY A 38 -2.77 -19.54 17.50
CA GLY A 38 -3.43 -20.58 18.29
C GLY A 38 -4.89 -20.28 18.68
N ALA A 39 -5.33 -19.04 18.50
CA ALA A 39 -6.71 -18.62 18.74
C ALA A 39 -7.55 -18.50 17.45
N CYS A 40 -7.02 -18.91 16.30
CA CYS A 40 -7.75 -18.89 15.03
C CYS A 40 -8.74 -20.06 14.93
N ASP A 41 -9.97 -19.74 14.54
CA ASP A 41 -11.05 -20.70 14.28
C ASP A 41 -10.92 -21.31 12.87
N HIS A 42 -10.38 -20.54 11.95
CA HIS A 42 -10.24 -20.90 10.54
C HIS A 42 -8.87 -20.48 9.99
N ALA A 43 -8.48 -21.10 8.88
CA ALA A 43 -7.39 -20.64 8.03
C ALA A 43 -7.90 -20.42 6.62
N GLN A 44 -7.40 -19.38 5.96
CA GLN A 44 -7.75 -19.02 4.58
C GLN A 44 -6.49 -18.72 3.78
N GLU A 45 -6.28 -19.48 2.70
CA GLU A 45 -5.26 -19.15 1.70
C GLU A 45 -5.72 -17.94 0.88
N LEU A 46 -4.85 -16.94 0.79
CA LEU A 46 -5.12 -15.69 0.08
C LEU A 46 -4.81 -15.80 -1.40
N SER A 47 -5.58 -15.08 -2.20
CA SER A 47 -5.19 -14.72 -3.56
C SER A 47 -3.98 -13.78 -3.55
N ASP A 48 -3.27 -13.68 -4.69
CA ASP A 48 -2.17 -12.72 -4.86
C ASP A 48 -2.61 -11.28 -4.55
N ARG A 49 -3.88 -10.92 -4.86
CA ARG A 49 -4.47 -9.60 -4.56
C ARG A 49 -4.65 -9.39 -3.06
N ASN A 50 -5.29 -10.33 -2.38
CA ASN A 50 -5.51 -10.23 -0.94
C ASN A 50 -4.20 -10.22 -0.15
N ALA A 51 -3.18 -10.97 -0.62
CA ALA A 51 -1.85 -10.90 -0.04
C ALA A 51 -1.21 -9.50 -0.17
N CYS A 52 -1.43 -8.80 -1.29
CA CYS A 52 -0.98 -7.41 -1.44
C CYS A 52 -1.74 -6.45 -0.51
N ASP A 53 -3.06 -6.62 -0.36
CA ASP A 53 -3.86 -5.77 0.53
C ASP A 53 -3.47 -6.00 2.01
N VAL A 54 -3.22 -7.26 2.41
CA VAL A 54 -2.69 -7.58 3.75
C VAL A 54 -1.32 -6.96 3.96
N GLU A 55 -0.42 -7.00 2.98
CA GLU A 55 0.89 -6.36 3.07
C GLU A 55 0.74 -4.85 3.31
N LEU A 56 -0.06 -4.16 2.49
CA LEU A 56 -0.29 -2.72 2.59
C LEU A 56 -1.00 -2.30 3.88
N LEU A 57 -1.95 -3.10 4.39
CA LEU A 57 -2.52 -2.90 5.72
C LEU A 57 -1.46 -3.05 6.80
N SER A 58 -0.65 -4.11 6.71
CA SER A 58 0.32 -4.48 7.74
C SER A 58 1.39 -3.42 7.96
N VAL A 59 1.90 -2.83 6.88
CA VAL A 59 3.01 -1.84 6.92
C VAL A 59 2.53 -0.38 6.88
N GLY A 60 1.22 -0.14 6.97
CA GLY A 60 0.64 1.21 6.98
C GLY A 60 0.53 1.89 5.62
N GLY A 61 0.69 1.16 4.51
CA GLY A 61 0.43 1.65 3.15
C GLY A 61 -1.03 2.10 2.95
N PHE A 62 -1.96 1.54 3.72
CA PHE A 62 -3.37 1.94 3.75
C PHE A 62 -3.78 2.74 5.00
N SER A 63 -2.84 3.45 5.64
CA SER A 63 -3.17 4.35 6.75
C SER A 63 -4.32 5.30 6.36
N PRO A 64 -5.32 5.54 7.24
CA PRO A 64 -5.33 5.19 8.67
C PRO A 64 -5.98 3.84 9.00
N LEU A 65 -6.24 2.96 8.02
CA LEU A 65 -6.94 1.70 8.28
C LEU A 65 -6.16 0.82 9.28
N GLU A 66 -6.91 0.12 10.13
CA GLU A 66 -6.38 -0.86 11.10
C GLU A 66 -6.82 -2.30 10.78
N GLY A 67 -7.35 -2.49 9.58
CA GLY A 67 -7.89 -3.75 9.09
C GLY A 67 -8.72 -3.56 7.84
N PHE A 68 -9.41 -4.62 7.43
CA PHE A 68 -10.33 -4.58 6.31
C PHE A 68 -11.59 -3.79 6.68
N MET A 69 -12.12 -3.01 5.75
CA MET A 69 -13.31 -2.20 5.97
C MET A 69 -14.51 -3.09 6.29
N GLY A 70 -15.18 -2.81 7.41
CA GLY A 70 -16.49 -3.39 7.68
C GLY A 70 -17.57 -2.83 6.75
N ARG A 71 -18.74 -3.49 6.72
CA ARG A 71 -19.84 -3.18 5.79
C ARG A 71 -20.17 -1.69 5.69
N HIS A 72 -20.33 -1.01 6.83
CA HIS A 72 -20.66 0.41 6.86
C HIS A 72 -19.56 1.29 6.24
N ALA A 73 -18.28 1.02 6.54
CA ALA A 73 -17.16 1.76 5.96
C ALA A 73 -17.03 1.50 4.46
N TYR A 74 -17.23 0.24 4.04
CA TYR A 74 -17.31 -0.15 2.64
C TYR A 74 -18.39 0.63 1.89
N GLU A 75 -19.64 0.60 2.36
CA GLU A 75 -20.77 1.27 1.69
C GLU A 75 -20.54 2.78 1.59
N HIS A 76 -20.02 3.41 2.65
CA HIS A 76 -19.71 4.83 2.66
C HIS A 76 -18.57 5.19 1.69
N VAL A 77 -17.52 4.39 1.62
CA VAL A 77 -16.42 4.60 0.66
C VAL A 77 -16.90 4.43 -0.77
N VAL A 78 -17.71 3.41 -1.07
CA VAL A 78 -18.29 3.22 -2.40
C VAL A 78 -19.14 4.42 -2.83
N GLN A 79 -19.89 5.04 -1.92
CA GLN A 79 -20.78 6.15 -2.24
C GLN A 79 -20.10 7.52 -2.24
N HIS A 80 -19.07 7.71 -1.42
CA HIS A 80 -18.54 9.04 -1.11
C HIS A 80 -17.03 9.19 -1.28
N MET A 81 -16.32 8.11 -1.60
CA MET A 81 -14.85 8.05 -1.66
C MET A 81 -14.20 8.61 -0.39
N ARG A 82 -14.83 8.39 0.77
CA ARG A 82 -14.37 8.92 2.06
C ARG A 82 -14.59 7.91 3.18
N LEU A 83 -13.72 7.92 4.17
CA LEU A 83 -13.92 7.17 5.41
C LEU A 83 -15.07 7.79 6.22
N PRO A 84 -15.98 6.96 6.78
CA PRO A 84 -17.06 7.46 7.63
C PRO A 84 -16.50 8.11 8.91
N GLY A 85 -17.23 9.09 9.46
CA GLY A 85 -16.85 9.82 10.67
C GLY A 85 -15.73 10.84 10.44
N SER A 86 -14.54 10.40 10.00
CA SER A 86 -13.39 11.30 9.78
C SER A 86 -13.51 12.17 8.52
N GLY A 87 -14.24 11.70 7.49
CA GLY A 87 -14.35 12.38 6.21
C GLY A 87 -13.07 12.36 5.36
N LEU A 88 -12.04 11.64 5.79
CA LEU A 88 -10.78 11.49 5.06
C LEU A 88 -11.01 10.82 3.69
N LEU A 89 -10.33 11.30 2.64
CA LEU A 89 -10.44 10.74 1.29
C LEU A 89 -9.90 9.30 1.25
N PHE A 90 -10.71 8.36 0.76
CA PHE A 90 -10.28 6.99 0.49
C PHE A 90 -11.04 6.48 -0.74
N GLY A 91 -10.32 6.31 -1.85
CA GLY A 91 -10.95 6.22 -3.19
C GLY A 91 -11.57 4.88 -3.53
N LEU A 92 -11.15 3.79 -2.88
CA LEU A 92 -11.63 2.43 -3.16
C LEU A 92 -11.78 1.63 -1.87
N PRO A 93 -12.77 0.71 -1.79
CA PRO A 93 -12.92 -0.15 -0.63
C PRO A 93 -11.78 -1.15 -0.50
N VAL A 94 -11.27 -1.33 0.73
CA VAL A 94 -10.29 -2.37 1.09
C VAL A 94 -11.01 -3.44 1.89
N VAL A 95 -11.23 -4.61 1.29
CA VAL A 95 -12.05 -5.71 1.84
C VAL A 95 -11.35 -7.03 1.60
N LEU A 96 -11.63 -8.02 2.46
CA LEU A 96 -11.17 -9.40 2.27
C LEU A 96 -12.34 -10.23 1.76
N ASP A 97 -12.20 -10.91 0.63
CA ASP A 97 -13.24 -11.82 0.14
C ASP A 97 -13.05 -13.27 0.62
N THR A 98 -14.16 -14.02 0.70
CA THR A 98 -14.16 -15.45 1.02
C THR A 98 -15.39 -16.14 0.45
N ASP A 99 -15.26 -17.42 0.10
CA ASP A 99 -16.40 -18.32 -0.17
C ASP A 99 -16.72 -19.22 1.04
N ASN A 100 -15.92 -19.15 2.11
CA ASN A 100 -16.13 -20.00 3.28
C ASN A 100 -17.37 -19.54 4.07
N GLU A 101 -18.44 -20.31 3.96
CA GLU A 101 -19.71 -20.02 4.65
C GLU A 101 -19.60 -20.19 6.17
N ALA A 102 -18.67 -21.02 6.66
CA ALA A 102 -18.52 -21.34 8.07
C ALA A 102 -17.91 -20.22 8.92
N ILE A 103 -17.17 -19.28 8.29
CA ILE A 103 -16.63 -18.11 8.98
C ILE A 103 -17.78 -17.22 9.48
N GLN A 104 -17.76 -16.85 10.75
CA GLN A 104 -18.75 -16.00 11.41
C GLN A 104 -18.09 -14.77 12.04
N GLU A 105 -18.91 -13.76 12.34
CA GLU A 105 -18.48 -12.58 13.10
C GLU A 105 -18.04 -12.99 14.52
N GLY A 106 -16.99 -12.33 15.03
CA GLY A 106 -16.32 -12.64 16.30
C GLY A 106 -15.22 -13.69 16.20
N GLN A 107 -15.09 -14.40 15.08
CA GLN A 107 -14.05 -15.41 14.87
C GLN A 107 -12.74 -14.81 14.38
N LYS A 108 -11.65 -15.54 14.60
CA LYS A 108 -10.33 -15.21 14.05
C LYS A 108 -9.96 -16.14 12.91
N VAL A 109 -9.44 -15.55 11.83
CA VAL A 109 -9.01 -16.28 10.64
C VAL A 109 -7.53 -16.05 10.42
N LEU A 110 -6.75 -17.14 10.35
CA LEU A 110 -5.37 -17.12 9.91
C LEU A 110 -5.33 -16.94 8.39
N LEU A 111 -4.64 -15.89 7.92
CA LEU A 111 -4.49 -15.61 6.50
C LEU A 111 -3.12 -16.12 6.04
N THR A 112 -3.14 -17.15 5.19
CA THR A 112 -1.93 -17.78 4.64
C THR A 112 -1.71 -17.38 3.20
N TYR A 113 -0.46 -17.42 2.75
CA TYR A 113 -0.12 -17.18 1.34
C TYR A 113 1.18 -17.89 0.98
N LYS A 114 1.12 -18.82 0.01
CA LYS A 114 2.29 -19.55 -0.51
C LYS A 114 3.16 -20.15 0.61
N GLY A 115 2.48 -20.70 1.63
CA GLY A 115 3.11 -21.33 2.79
C GLY A 115 3.63 -20.37 3.88
N GLN A 116 3.30 -19.08 3.80
CA GLN A 116 3.56 -18.09 4.86
C GLN A 116 2.29 -17.76 5.65
N GLU A 117 2.43 -17.51 6.94
CA GLU A 117 1.36 -16.97 7.79
C GLU A 117 1.44 -15.44 7.76
N LEU A 118 0.63 -14.79 6.91
CA LEU A 118 0.77 -13.36 6.69
C LEU A 118 0.12 -12.52 7.79
N ALA A 119 -1.09 -12.88 8.21
CA ALA A 119 -1.82 -12.08 9.19
C ALA A 119 -2.91 -12.90 9.90
N VAL A 120 -3.45 -12.36 10.99
CA VAL A 120 -4.73 -12.78 11.55
C VAL A 120 -5.73 -11.66 11.38
N VAL A 121 -6.96 -11.99 10.97
CA VAL A 121 -8.10 -11.06 10.98
C VAL A 121 -9.12 -11.52 12.02
N GLU A 122 -9.60 -10.60 12.86
CA GLU A 122 -10.80 -10.78 13.66
C GLU A 122 -11.98 -10.27 12.85
N VAL A 123 -12.94 -11.14 12.55
CA VAL A 123 -14.06 -10.81 11.67
C VAL A 123 -15.10 -10.01 12.45
N GLU A 124 -15.22 -8.73 12.13
CA GLU A 124 -16.22 -7.83 12.74
C GLU A 124 -17.49 -7.74 11.91
N SER A 125 -17.40 -8.04 10.60
CA SER A 125 -18.58 -8.11 9.73
C SER A 125 -18.37 -9.09 8.58
N LYS A 126 -19.44 -9.79 8.20
CA LYS A 126 -19.48 -10.64 7.00
C LYS A 126 -20.77 -10.37 6.22
N TRP A 127 -20.65 -10.04 4.93
CA TRP A 127 -21.82 -9.73 4.10
C TRP A 127 -21.64 -10.11 2.64
N ILE A 128 -22.74 -10.19 1.90
CA ILE A 128 -22.73 -10.29 0.44
C ILE A 128 -22.76 -8.86 -0.12
N PRO A 129 -21.73 -8.42 -0.86
CA PRO A 129 -21.65 -7.06 -1.39
C PRO A 129 -22.56 -6.83 -2.60
N ASN A 130 -23.02 -5.59 -2.78
CA ASN A 130 -23.64 -5.18 -4.04
C ASN A 130 -22.56 -4.81 -5.08
N ARG A 131 -22.00 -5.83 -5.73
CA ARG A 131 -20.91 -5.68 -6.71
C ARG A 131 -21.29 -4.80 -7.90
N ALA A 132 -22.56 -4.78 -8.30
CA ALA A 132 -23.01 -3.92 -9.40
C ALA A 132 -22.97 -2.43 -9.01
N LEU A 133 -23.33 -2.11 -7.76
CA LEU A 133 -23.23 -0.75 -7.24
C LEU A 133 -21.75 -0.33 -7.08
N GLU A 134 -20.90 -1.21 -6.54
CA GLU A 134 -19.46 -0.99 -6.46
C GLU A 134 -18.85 -0.76 -7.86
N ALA A 135 -19.18 -1.60 -8.85
CA ALA A 135 -18.76 -1.44 -10.24
C ALA A 135 -19.06 -0.02 -10.74
N LYS A 136 -20.32 0.38 -10.66
CA LYS A 136 -20.80 1.67 -11.18
C LYS A 136 -20.13 2.86 -10.49
N LEU A 137 -20.01 2.83 -9.16
CA LEU A 137 -19.56 3.99 -8.39
C LEU A 137 -18.04 4.07 -8.24
N CYS A 138 -17.35 2.94 -8.12
CA CYS A 138 -15.90 2.91 -7.97
C CYS A 138 -15.15 2.87 -9.31
N TYR A 139 -15.72 2.23 -10.33
CA TYR A 139 -15.07 2.05 -11.64
C TYR A 139 -15.76 2.83 -12.76
N GLY A 140 -16.85 3.53 -12.46
CA GLY A 140 -17.59 4.35 -13.44
C GLY A 140 -18.36 3.56 -14.49
N THR A 141 -18.35 2.22 -14.43
CA THR A 141 -18.99 1.32 -15.41
C THR A 141 -19.36 0.00 -14.76
N SER A 142 -20.34 -0.70 -15.35
CA SER A 142 -20.67 -2.09 -15.01
C SER A 142 -20.30 -3.08 -16.11
N SER A 143 -19.53 -2.65 -17.12
CA SER A 143 -19.05 -3.54 -18.19
C SER A 143 -18.00 -4.50 -17.65
N LEU A 144 -18.17 -5.80 -17.92
CA LEU A 144 -17.18 -6.83 -17.62
C LEU A 144 -15.91 -6.71 -18.47
N GLU A 145 -15.89 -5.86 -19.50
CA GLU A 145 -14.66 -5.54 -20.22
C GLU A 145 -13.69 -4.69 -19.38
N HIS A 146 -14.19 -4.00 -18.35
CA HIS A 146 -13.33 -3.27 -17.43
C HIS A 146 -12.68 -4.26 -16.44
N PRO A 147 -11.34 -4.37 -16.37
CA PRO A 147 -10.67 -5.39 -15.55
C PRO A 147 -11.05 -5.35 -14.07
N GLY A 148 -11.22 -4.14 -13.51
CA GLY A 148 -11.69 -3.98 -12.12
C GLY A 148 -13.11 -4.50 -11.89
N VAL A 149 -14.01 -4.36 -12.87
CA VAL A 149 -15.39 -4.83 -12.78
C VAL A 149 -15.44 -6.35 -12.94
N GLN A 150 -14.66 -6.89 -13.88
CA GLN A 150 -14.47 -8.33 -14.03
C GLN A 150 -13.99 -8.96 -12.72
N MET A 151 -12.94 -8.38 -12.12
CA MET A 151 -12.35 -8.87 -10.87
C MET A 151 -13.37 -8.92 -9.73
N ILE A 152 -14.08 -7.83 -9.44
CA ILE A 152 -15.05 -7.84 -8.33
C ILE A 152 -16.25 -8.76 -8.62
N SER A 153 -16.58 -8.98 -9.89
CA SER A 153 -17.75 -9.76 -10.29
C SER A 153 -17.48 -11.26 -10.35
N MET A 154 -16.29 -11.65 -10.82
CA MET A 154 -15.98 -13.02 -11.24
C MET A 154 -14.83 -13.67 -10.46
N GLU A 155 -13.89 -12.89 -9.91
CA GLU A 155 -12.70 -13.43 -9.25
C GLU A 155 -12.83 -13.43 -7.72
N ARG A 156 -13.44 -12.39 -7.15
CA ARG A 156 -13.65 -12.31 -5.70
C ARG A 156 -14.69 -13.33 -5.22
N GLY A 157 -14.42 -13.93 -4.06
CA GLY A 157 -15.34 -14.80 -3.33
C GLY A 157 -16.62 -14.11 -2.87
N LYS A 158 -17.68 -14.89 -2.68
CA LYS A 158 -19.07 -14.49 -2.46
C LYS A 158 -19.27 -13.48 -1.34
N TYR A 159 -18.57 -13.64 -0.22
CA TYR A 159 -18.70 -12.79 0.96
C TYR A 159 -17.51 -11.83 1.07
N TYR A 160 -17.77 -10.62 1.57
CA TYR A 160 -16.73 -9.73 2.07
C TYR A 160 -16.68 -9.82 3.59
N LEU A 161 -15.45 -9.78 4.10
CA LEU A 161 -15.09 -9.75 5.50
C LEU A 161 -14.45 -8.39 5.79
N GLY A 162 -14.87 -7.79 6.90
CA GLY A 162 -14.24 -6.61 7.47
C GLY A 162 -13.89 -6.86 8.93
N GLY A 163 -12.84 -6.22 9.40
CA GLY A 163 -12.40 -6.30 10.78
C GLY A 163 -10.91 -6.10 10.97
N ARG A 164 -10.49 -6.06 12.23
CA ARG A 164 -9.11 -5.75 12.65
C ARG A 164 -8.11 -6.78 12.14
N VAL A 165 -6.95 -6.30 11.70
CA VAL A 165 -5.84 -7.13 11.22
C VAL A 165 -4.63 -7.01 12.14
N TRP A 166 -3.95 -8.14 12.35
CA TRP A 166 -2.61 -8.21 12.95
C TRP A 166 -1.64 -8.85 11.95
N GLY A 167 -0.68 -8.07 11.47
CA GLY A 167 0.35 -8.55 10.55
C GLY A 167 1.34 -9.47 11.26
N LEU A 168 1.65 -10.60 10.65
CA LEU A 168 2.61 -11.60 11.14
C LEU A 168 3.85 -11.61 10.23
N GLU A 169 3.67 -11.86 8.94
CA GLU A 169 4.75 -11.89 7.96
C GLU A 169 4.41 -11.02 6.75
N LEU A 170 5.45 -10.52 6.08
CA LEU A 170 5.29 -9.90 4.77
C LEU A 170 5.46 -10.97 3.68
N PRO A 171 4.69 -10.90 2.58
CA PRO A 171 4.87 -11.80 1.45
C PRO A 171 6.31 -11.77 0.95
N LYS A 172 6.92 -12.94 0.73
CA LYS A 172 8.24 -13.02 0.09
C LYS A 172 8.13 -12.57 -1.36
N ARG A 173 8.87 -11.51 -1.71
CA ARG A 173 8.94 -10.95 -3.06
C ARG A 173 10.27 -11.32 -3.72
N VAL A 174 10.26 -11.45 -5.04
CA VAL A 174 11.47 -11.71 -5.84
C VAL A 174 12.32 -10.44 -6.09
N PHE A 175 11.84 -9.29 -5.59
CA PHE A 175 12.52 -7.99 -5.59
C PHE A 175 12.25 -7.29 -4.25
N PRO A 176 13.17 -6.42 -3.80
CA PRO A 176 12.97 -5.67 -2.57
C PRO A 176 11.77 -4.74 -2.67
N CYS A 177 10.95 -4.70 -1.62
CA CYS A 177 9.84 -3.77 -1.46
C CYS A 177 10.04 -3.03 -0.14
N ALA A 178 10.30 -1.73 -0.21
CA ALA A 178 10.47 -0.91 0.98
C ALA A 178 9.09 -0.57 1.58
N THR A 179 8.99 -0.63 2.91
CA THR A 179 7.81 -0.19 3.65
C THR A 179 7.67 1.34 3.59
N PRO A 180 6.47 1.89 3.86
CA PRO A 180 6.29 3.33 3.97
C PRO A 180 7.23 4.01 4.98
N GLU A 181 7.57 3.32 6.08
CA GLU A 181 8.53 3.82 7.08
C GLU A 181 9.96 3.89 6.51
N GLU A 182 10.41 2.83 5.83
CA GLU A 182 11.72 2.79 5.19
C GLU A 182 11.83 3.83 4.06
N VAL A 183 10.79 3.95 3.23
CA VAL A 183 10.73 4.97 2.17
C VAL A 183 10.82 6.37 2.78
N ARG A 184 10.04 6.67 3.82
CA ARG A 184 10.10 7.96 4.51
C ARG A 184 11.48 8.23 5.08
N SER A 185 12.10 7.23 5.71
CA SER A 185 13.43 7.36 6.32
C SER A 185 14.55 7.58 5.29
N ALA A 186 14.39 7.06 4.07
CA ALA A 186 15.35 7.22 2.99
C ALA A 186 15.20 8.53 2.21
N LEU A 187 14.05 9.21 2.30
CA LEU A 187 13.79 10.46 1.59
C LEU A 187 14.44 11.65 2.28
N PRO A 188 14.82 12.71 1.54
CA PRO A 188 15.40 13.90 2.14
C PRO A 188 14.40 14.61 3.05
N ALA A 189 14.80 14.91 4.29
CA ALA A 189 14.00 15.69 5.20
C ALA A 189 13.74 17.11 4.64
N GLY A 190 12.51 17.58 4.76
CA GLY A 190 12.09 18.93 4.38
C GLY A 190 12.09 19.28 2.89
N GLY A 191 12.55 18.38 2.02
CA GLY A 191 12.49 18.52 0.57
C GLY A 191 11.13 18.09 0.00
N ASP A 192 10.79 18.63 -1.17
CA ASP A 192 9.66 18.10 -1.94
C ASP A 192 10.03 16.75 -2.58
N VAL A 193 9.04 15.86 -2.65
CA VAL A 193 9.18 14.55 -3.28
C VAL A 193 8.13 14.45 -4.37
N VAL A 194 8.58 14.35 -5.62
CA VAL A 194 7.71 14.09 -6.76
C VAL A 194 7.60 12.57 -6.91
N ALA A 195 6.44 12.01 -6.55
CA ALA A 195 6.19 10.58 -6.72
C ALA A 195 5.67 10.29 -8.14
N PHE A 196 6.29 9.32 -8.80
CA PHE A 196 5.84 8.81 -10.09
C PHE A 196 5.46 7.34 -9.98
N GLN A 197 4.15 7.09 -10.06
CA GLN A 197 3.60 5.75 -10.14
C GLN A 197 3.69 5.24 -11.57
N CYS A 198 4.26 4.06 -11.77
CA CYS A 198 4.23 3.38 -13.08
C CYS A 198 3.92 1.90 -12.94
N ARG A 199 3.38 1.30 -14.00
CA ARG A 199 3.29 -0.17 -14.15
C ARG A 199 4.01 -0.67 -15.40
N ASN A 200 4.72 0.21 -16.08
CA ASN A 200 5.41 -0.02 -17.35
C ASN A 200 6.88 0.40 -17.27
N PRO A 201 7.75 -0.08 -18.18
CA PRO A 201 9.12 0.40 -18.30
C PRO A 201 9.20 1.91 -18.47
N ILE A 202 10.30 2.49 -18.00
CA ILE A 202 10.55 3.93 -18.10
C ILE A 202 11.38 4.21 -19.35
N HIS A 203 10.90 5.13 -20.19
CA HIS A 203 11.57 5.55 -21.42
C HIS A 203 12.00 7.01 -21.32
N ARG A 204 12.71 7.51 -22.34
CA ARG A 204 13.25 8.87 -22.36
C ARG A 204 12.18 9.95 -22.11
N ALA A 205 10.98 9.79 -22.64
CA ALA A 205 9.89 10.74 -22.42
C ALA A 205 9.52 10.87 -20.93
N HIS A 206 9.52 9.77 -20.18
CA HIS A 206 9.28 9.79 -18.73
C HIS A 206 10.43 10.50 -17.99
N TYR A 207 11.68 10.29 -18.42
CA TYR A 207 12.82 11.02 -17.85
C TYR A 207 12.71 12.55 -18.05
N GLU A 208 12.29 12.98 -19.24
CA GLU A 208 12.04 14.41 -19.52
C GLU A 208 10.86 14.93 -18.67
N LEU A 209 9.82 14.12 -18.47
CA LEU A 209 8.71 14.45 -17.56
C LEU A 209 9.19 14.66 -16.13
N PHE A 210 10.05 13.77 -15.61
CA PHE A 210 10.62 13.89 -14.27
C PHE A 210 11.43 15.18 -14.11
N THR A 211 12.29 15.46 -15.10
CA THR A 211 13.12 16.68 -15.12
C THR A 211 12.24 17.93 -15.12
N ARG A 212 11.19 17.97 -15.95
CA ARG A 212 10.24 19.11 -15.97
C ARG A 212 9.45 19.23 -14.66
N ALA A 213 9.06 18.11 -14.05
CA ALA A 213 8.35 18.11 -12.77
C ALA A 213 9.22 18.68 -11.64
N LEU A 214 10.52 18.35 -11.60
CA LEU A 214 11.48 18.94 -10.65
C LEU A 214 11.70 20.45 -10.84
N HIS A 215 11.45 20.97 -12.04
CA HIS A 215 11.56 22.40 -12.37
C HIS A 215 10.21 23.13 -12.40
N ALA A 216 9.12 22.47 -11.97
CA ALA A 216 7.81 23.11 -11.91
C ALA A 216 7.79 24.22 -10.85
N HIS A 217 7.05 25.29 -11.10
CA HIS A 217 7.00 26.48 -10.23
C HIS A 217 6.48 26.19 -8.80
N ASN A 218 5.75 25.10 -8.62
CA ASN A 218 5.20 24.64 -7.35
C ASN A 218 6.04 23.54 -6.67
N VAL A 219 7.27 23.28 -7.17
CA VAL A 219 8.22 22.32 -6.60
C VAL A 219 9.48 23.08 -6.15
N ARG A 220 9.87 22.89 -4.88
CA ARG A 220 10.99 23.60 -4.28
C ARG A 220 12.34 23.08 -4.83
N PRO A 221 13.36 23.95 -4.93
CA PRO A 221 14.70 23.53 -5.30
C PRO A 221 15.24 22.40 -4.41
N GLY A 222 15.91 21.43 -5.00
CA GLY A 222 16.45 20.28 -4.28
C GLY A 222 15.44 19.14 -4.03
N ALA A 223 14.26 19.22 -4.64
CA ALA A 223 13.31 18.12 -4.72
C ALA A 223 13.92 16.86 -5.35
N VAL A 224 13.36 15.71 -5.01
CA VAL A 224 13.75 14.39 -5.56
C VAL A 224 12.57 13.71 -6.24
N VAL A 225 12.86 12.80 -7.17
CA VAL A 225 11.84 11.96 -7.80
C VAL A 225 11.84 10.59 -7.15
N LEU A 226 10.70 10.21 -6.59
CA LEU A 226 10.44 8.83 -6.15
C LEU A 226 9.76 8.08 -7.27
N VAL A 227 10.52 7.26 -8.00
CA VAL A 227 9.95 6.29 -8.94
C VAL A 227 9.38 5.12 -8.15
N HIS A 228 8.06 4.95 -8.19
CA HIS A 228 7.32 4.01 -7.35
C HIS A 228 6.52 3.02 -8.20
N PRO A 229 7.15 1.96 -8.74
CA PRO A 229 6.47 1.04 -9.64
C PRO A 229 5.48 0.13 -8.91
N THR A 230 4.36 -0.18 -9.54
CA THR A 230 3.41 -1.20 -9.05
C THR A 230 3.95 -2.57 -9.45
N CYS A 231 4.18 -3.44 -8.46
CA CYS A 231 4.67 -4.79 -8.67
C CYS A 231 3.75 -5.89 -8.07
N GLY A 232 2.49 -5.57 -7.80
CA GLY A 232 1.42 -6.54 -7.53
C GLY A 232 0.75 -7.06 -8.82
N PRO A 233 -0.45 -7.67 -8.74
CA PRO A 233 -1.23 -8.03 -9.92
C PRO A 233 -1.50 -6.80 -10.80
N THR A 234 -1.10 -6.88 -12.07
CA THR A 234 -1.31 -5.83 -13.09
C THR A 234 -2.22 -6.35 -14.21
N GLN A 235 -2.39 -5.61 -15.31
CA GLN A 235 -3.22 -6.10 -16.43
C GLN A 235 -2.53 -7.27 -17.13
N ASP A 236 -3.31 -8.16 -17.75
CA ASP A 236 -2.82 -9.40 -18.36
C ASP A 236 -1.82 -9.16 -19.50
N ASP A 237 -1.89 -8.01 -20.16
CA ASP A 237 -1.02 -7.59 -21.26
C ASP A 237 0.21 -6.79 -20.80
N ASP A 238 0.34 -6.51 -19.49
CA ASP A 238 1.50 -5.79 -18.95
C ASP A 238 2.77 -6.66 -18.96
N ILE A 239 3.93 -6.02 -19.16
CA ILE A 239 5.24 -6.69 -19.08
C ILE A 239 5.42 -7.29 -17.67
N PRO A 240 5.96 -8.52 -17.53
CA PRO A 240 6.14 -9.17 -16.23
C PRO A 240 6.90 -8.29 -15.22
N GLY A 241 6.44 -8.30 -13.96
CA GLY A 241 6.97 -7.43 -12.90
C GLY A 241 8.48 -7.54 -12.70
N LEU A 242 9.03 -8.76 -12.75
CA LEU A 242 10.49 -8.98 -12.63
C LEU A 242 11.27 -8.33 -13.78
N VAL A 243 10.77 -8.43 -15.02
CA VAL A 243 11.38 -7.79 -16.18
C VAL A 243 11.34 -6.28 -16.02
N ARG A 244 10.18 -5.72 -15.63
CA ARG A 244 10.04 -4.28 -15.34
C ARG A 244 11.03 -3.83 -14.26
N TYR A 245 11.13 -4.55 -13.16
CA TYR A 245 12.08 -4.26 -12.08
C TYR A 245 13.52 -4.16 -12.59
N HIS A 246 13.97 -5.09 -13.43
CA HIS A 246 15.31 -5.02 -14.03
C HIS A 246 15.51 -3.78 -14.90
N THR A 247 14.49 -3.34 -15.65
CA THR A 247 14.58 -2.10 -16.43
C THR A 247 14.78 -0.86 -15.53
N TYR A 248 14.14 -0.82 -14.35
CA TYR A 248 14.28 0.28 -13.40
C TYR A 248 15.68 0.31 -12.77
N GLU A 249 16.24 -0.85 -12.43
CA GLU A 249 17.60 -0.95 -11.88
C GLU A 249 18.68 -0.51 -12.90
N VAL A 250 18.50 -0.85 -14.18
CA VAL A 250 19.38 -0.35 -15.25
C VAL A 250 19.28 1.16 -15.36
N LEU A 251 18.06 1.72 -15.45
CA LEU A 251 17.88 3.16 -15.55
C LEU A 251 18.50 3.90 -14.35
N LYS A 252 18.28 3.40 -13.13
CA LYS A 252 18.87 3.96 -11.90
C LYS A 252 20.39 4.06 -11.98
N ARG A 253 21.07 3.04 -12.53
CA ARG A 253 22.53 3.06 -12.72
C ARG A 253 22.97 4.03 -13.80
N GLU A 254 22.19 4.20 -14.86
CA GLU A 254 22.53 5.11 -15.97
C GLU A 254 22.37 6.59 -15.63
N VAL A 255 21.39 6.93 -14.78
CA VAL A 255 21.14 8.31 -14.36
C VAL A 255 22.01 8.75 -13.19
N GLN A 256 22.69 7.81 -12.52
CA GLN A 256 23.71 8.15 -11.53
C GLN A 256 24.91 8.82 -12.23
N PRO A 257 25.43 9.94 -11.69
CA PRO A 257 26.57 10.63 -12.30
C PRO A 257 27.78 9.69 -12.34
N LYS A 258 28.25 9.37 -13.56
CA LYS A 258 29.45 8.56 -13.78
C LYS A 258 30.68 9.37 -13.33
N GLY A 259 31.09 9.23 -12.07
CA GLY A 259 32.27 9.93 -11.56
C GLY A 259 32.55 9.97 -10.05
N SER A 260 31.86 9.20 -9.19
CA SER A 260 32.23 9.11 -7.76
C SER A 260 32.92 7.78 -7.46
N LEU A 261 34.23 7.73 -7.68
CA LEU A 261 35.11 6.81 -6.95
C LEU A 261 35.24 7.33 -5.52
N ARG A 262 34.39 6.85 -4.60
CA ARG A 262 34.67 6.79 -3.16
C ARG A 262 33.76 5.77 -2.51
N GLY A 263 34.40 4.76 -1.91
CA GLY A 263 33.77 3.93 -0.89
C GLY A 263 33.38 4.76 0.32
N ASP A 264 32.58 4.12 1.18
CA ASP A 264 31.98 4.61 2.42
C ASP A 264 30.69 5.44 2.29
N ALA A 265 29.61 4.73 2.64
CA ALA A 265 28.38 5.16 3.29
C ALA A 265 28.08 6.69 3.31
N ALA A 266 27.29 7.14 2.34
CA ALA A 266 26.32 8.22 2.52
C ALA A 266 25.28 8.17 1.38
N PRO A 267 23.96 8.16 1.65
CA PRO A 267 22.95 8.29 0.60
C PRO A 267 22.73 9.78 0.34
N GLY A 268 23.18 10.26 -0.83
CA GLY A 268 23.03 11.67 -1.22
C GLY A 268 23.17 11.91 -2.72
N ARG A 269 22.01 11.85 -3.41
CA ARG A 269 21.68 12.37 -4.75
C ARG A 269 22.34 11.73 -5.99
N PRO A 270 21.67 11.76 -7.16
CA PRO A 270 20.42 12.48 -7.52
C PRO A 270 19.14 11.80 -7.04
#